data_AF-A0A6J8BZL9-F1
#
_entry.id   AF-A0A6J8BZL9-F1
#
_cell.length_a   1.000
_cell.length_b   1.000
_cell.length_c   1.000
_cell.angle_alpha   90.00
_cell.angle_beta   90.00
_cell.angle_gamma   90.00
#
_symmetry.space_group_name_H-M   'P 1'
#
loop_
_entity.id
_entity.type
_entity.pdbx_description
1 polymer ?
#
loop_
_entity_poly.entity_id
_entity_poly.type
_entity_poly.pdbx_seq_one_letter_code
_entity_poly.pdbx_strand_id
1 'polypeptide(L)'
;MCNGLCEKFNGVLKKMLKSYARLKPQTWDEYIPYLLFAYREVPNESTGFSPFELFYGRHIRGPLAVLKEEWEEPSACQNCIELFVKTRQNMRKMAEYATENDKKAKQRQKLYYDRKSKNRKLEVGQKVLILLPTHTSKLLASWKGPFVVTDKVSPVDY
;
A
#
# COMPACT_ATOMS: atom_id res chain seq x y z
N MET A 1 -7.05 -1.84 15.78
CA MET A 1 -6.51 -2.22 14.46
C MET A 1 -6.27 -0.96 13.65
N CYS A 2 -5.02 -0.63 13.34
CA CYS A 2 -4.68 0.56 12.55
C CYS A 2 -4.68 0.21 11.05
N ASN A 3 -5.48 0.90 10.24
CA ASN A 3 -5.69 0.63 8.80
C ASN A 3 -4.55 1.16 7.91
N GLY A 4 -3.29 1.00 8.33
CA GLY A 4 -2.14 1.64 7.69
C GLY A 4 -1.93 1.27 6.21
N LEU A 5 -2.31 0.05 5.79
CA LEU A 5 -2.23 -0.35 4.38
C LEU A 5 -3.26 0.40 3.51
N CYS A 6 -4.49 0.54 4.00
CA CYS A 6 -5.53 1.30 3.31
C CYS A 6 -5.16 2.79 3.24
N GLU A 7 -4.62 3.36 4.32
CA GLU A 7 -4.15 4.73 4.34
C GLU A 7 -2.98 4.97 3.36
N LYS A 8 -2.04 4.02 3.26
CA LYS A 8 -0.95 4.09 2.29
C LYS A 8 -1.48 4.07 0.86
N PHE A 9 -2.42 3.19 0.55
CA PHE A 9 -3.10 3.15 -0.76
C PHE A 9 -3.82 4.47 -1.06
N ASN A 10 -4.64 4.96 -0.12
CA ASN A 10 -5.35 6.23 -0.27
C ASN A 10 -4.39 7.41 -0.46
N GLY A 11 -3.24 7.40 0.21
CA GLY A 11 -2.18 8.39 0.02
C GLY A 11 -1.57 8.37 -1.38
N VAL A 12 -1.32 7.19 -1.95
CA VAL A 12 -0.82 7.03 -3.33
C VAL A 12 -1.87 7.50 -4.33
N LEU A 13 -3.12 7.08 -4.18
CA LEU A 13 -4.21 7.49 -5.07
C LEU A 13 -4.42 9.00 -5.05
N LYS A 14 -4.41 9.62 -3.86
CA LYS A 14 -4.48 11.09 -3.72
C LYS A 14 -3.31 11.80 -4.40
N LYS A 15 -2.09 11.26 -4.34
CA LYS A 15 -0.93 11.84 -5.05
C LYS A 15 -1.11 11.79 -6.57
N MET A 16 -1.54 10.65 -7.10
CA MET A 16 -1.85 10.49 -8.53
C MET A 16 -2.94 11.46 -8.97
N LEU A 17 -4.05 11.54 -8.21
CA LEU A 17 -5.14 12.48 -8.46
C LEU A 17 -4.69 13.93 -8.40
N LYS A 18 -3.85 14.32 -7.43
CA LYS A 18 -3.33 15.70 -7.31
C LYS A 18 -2.49 16.09 -8.53
N SER A 19 -1.68 15.17 -9.04
CA SER A 19 -0.91 15.40 -10.28
C SER A 19 -1.83 15.71 -11.45
N TYR A 20 -2.91 14.93 -11.58
CA TYR A 20 -3.87 15.06 -12.67
C TYR A 20 -4.78 16.31 -12.52
N ALA A 21 -5.34 16.52 -11.33
CA ALA A 21 -6.24 17.64 -11.04
C ALA A 21 -5.58 19.01 -11.22
N ARG A 22 -4.24 19.09 -11.18
CA ARG A 22 -3.50 20.30 -11.56
C ARG A 22 -3.71 20.68 -13.03
N LEU A 23 -3.94 19.71 -13.91
CA LEU A 23 -4.19 19.92 -15.33
C LEU A 23 -5.68 20.16 -15.60
N LYS A 24 -6.55 19.31 -15.02
CA LYS A 24 -8.00 19.38 -15.20
C LYS A 24 -8.73 19.05 -13.89
N PRO A 25 -9.07 20.05 -13.06
CA PRO A 25 -9.65 19.83 -11.74
C PRO A 25 -11.12 19.38 -11.76
N GLN A 26 -11.87 19.71 -12.82
CA GLN A 26 -13.33 19.47 -12.88
C GLN A 26 -13.71 18.04 -13.31
N THR A 27 -12.76 17.24 -13.78
CA THR A 27 -13.02 15.91 -14.35
C THR A 27 -12.30 14.80 -13.59
N TRP A 28 -11.85 15.06 -12.36
CA TRP A 28 -10.95 14.16 -11.63
C TRP A 28 -11.53 12.75 -11.41
N ASP A 29 -12.84 12.64 -11.31
CA ASP A 29 -13.61 11.42 -11.12
C ASP A 29 -13.59 10.52 -12.35
N GLU A 30 -13.64 11.10 -13.55
CA GLU A 30 -13.50 10.38 -14.83
C GLU A 30 -12.12 9.68 -14.94
N TYR A 31 -11.10 10.21 -14.25
CA TYR A 31 -9.75 9.66 -14.30
C TYR A 31 -9.49 8.52 -13.31
N ILE A 32 -10.39 8.28 -12.35
CA ILE A 32 -10.22 7.24 -11.33
C ILE A 32 -9.94 5.86 -11.96
N PRO A 33 -10.69 5.37 -12.97
CA PRO A 33 -10.43 4.06 -13.56
C PRO A 33 -9.02 3.94 -14.15
N TYR A 34 -8.53 4.98 -14.82
CA TYR A 34 -7.20 5.02 -15.43
C TYR A 34 -6.09 5.06 -14.39
N LEU A 35 -6.25 5.83 -13.32
CA LEU A 35 -5.28 5.87 -12.21
C LEU A 35 -5.22 4.55 -11.46
N LEU A 36 -6.37 3.91 -11.25
CA LEU A 36 -6.43 2.58 -10.65
C LEU A 36 -5.78 1.52 -11.55
N PHE A 37 -5.94 1.64 -12.87
CA PHE A 37 -5.23 0.78 -13.82
C PHE A 37 -3.71 0.95 -13.69
N ALA A 38 -3.21 2.19 -13.75
CA ALA A 38 -1.78 2.48 -13.58
C ALA A 38 -1.23 1.96 -12.25
N TYR A 39 -1.99 2.11 -11.16
CA TYR A 39 -1.60 1.55 -9.85
C TYR A 39 -1.50 0.02 -9.87
N ARG A 40 -2.40 -0.67 -10.59
CA ARG A 40 -2.42 -2.14 -10.67
C ARG A 40 -1.35 -2.71 -11.61
N GLU A 41 -0.90 -1.92 -12.58
CA GLU A 41 0.12 -2.30 -13.56
C GLU A 41 1.55 -2.18 -13.00
N VAL A 42 1.82 -1.17 -12.18
CA VAL A 42 3.18 -0.88 -11.72
C VAL A 42 3.59 -1.79 -10.54
N PRO A 43 4.81 -2.39 -10.58
CA PRO A 43 5.34 -3.14 -9.46
C PRO A 43 5.51 -2.30 -8.20
N ASN A 44 5.04 -2.83 -7.06
CA ASN A 44 5.26 -2.18 -5.77
C ASN A 44 6.62 -2.57 -5.21
N GLU A 45 7.42 -1.60 -4.77
CA GLU A 45 8.77 -1.80 -4.23
C GLU A 45 8.83 -2.82 -3.07
N SER A 46 7.79 -2.87 -2.24
CA SER A 46 7.78 -3.79 -1.08
C SER A 46 7.56 -5.26 -1.48
N THR A 47 6.78 -5.52 -2.53
CA THR A 47 6.46 -6.88 -2.99
C THR A 47 7.33 -7.31 -4.17
N GLY A 48 7.82 -6.37 -4.98
CA GLY A 48 8.53 -6.60 -6.23
C GLY A 48 7.63 -6.93 -7.43
N PHE A 49 6.31 -6.97 -7.22
CA PHE A 49 5.32 -7.35 -8.24
C PHE A 49 4.17 -6.35 -8.27
N SER A 50 3.50 -6.25 -9.42
CA SER A 50 2.31 -5.41 -9.52
C SER A 50 1.11 -6.06 -8.82
N PRO A 51 0.15 -5.27 -8.31
CA PRO A 51 -1.07 -5.83 -7.71
C PRO A 51 -1.83 -6.76 -8.68
N PHE A 52 -1.85 -6.44 -9.98
CA PHE A 52 -2.49 -7.28 -10.99
C PHE A 52 -1.78 -8.63 -11.13
N GLU A 53 -0.45 -8.62 -11.22
CA GLU A 53 0.35 -9.83 -11.34
C GLU A 53 0.17 -10.77 -10.16
N LEU A 54 0.15 -10.25 -8.93
CA LEU A 54 -0.06 -11.06 -7.74
C LEU A 54 -1.44 -11.71 -7.69
N PHE A 55 -2.46 -11.06 -8.26
CA PHE A 55 -3.82 -11.56 -8.26
C PHE A 55 -4.10 -12.53 -9.41
N TYR A 56 -3.59 -12.24 -10.61
CA TYR A 56 -3.88 -13.00 -11.84
C TYR A 56 -2.74 -13.89 -12.34
N GLY A 57 -1.56 -13.83 -11.70
CA GLY A 57 -0.41 -14.69 -12.05
C GLY A 57 0.18 -14.43 -13.44
N ARG A 58 -0.19 -13.30 -14.06
CA ARG A 58 0.24 -12.90 -15.39
C ARG A 58 0.42 -11.39 -15.44
N HIS A 59 1.25 -10.92 -16.35
CA HIS A 59 1.41 -9.50 -16.63
C HIS A 59 0.11 -8.91 -17.17
N ILE A 60 -0.15 -7.66 -16.81
CA ILE A 60 -1.28 -6.92 -17.35
C ILE A 60 -1.01 -6.61 -18.83
N ARG A 61 -2.02 -6.80 -19.69
CA ARG A 61 -1.94 -6.39 -21.08
C ARG A 61 -2.31 -4.91 -21.19
N GLY A 62 -1.37 -4.05 -20.85
CA GLY A 62 -1.53 -2.59 -20.91
C GLY A 62 -1.30 -2.02 -22.31
N PRO A 63 -1.49 -0.71 -22.50
CA PRO A 63 -1.33 -0.05 -23.80
C PRO A 63 0.04 -0.30 -24.44
N LEU A 64 1.11 -0.32 -23.63
CA LEU A 64 2.46 -0.61 -24.10
C LEU A 64 2.64 -2.07 -24.54
N ALA A 65 1.96 -3.01 -23.88
CA ALA A 65 1.99 -4.42 -24.27
C ALA A 65 1.27 -4.61 -25.61
N VAL A 66 0.14 -3.94 -25.82
CA VAL A 66 -0.61 -3.98 -27.10
C VAL A 66 0.23 -3.39 -28.24
N LEU A 67 0.86 -2.23 -28.03
CA LEU A 67 1.75 -1.62 -29.03
C LEU A 67 2.93 -2.53 -29.36
N LYS A 68 3.49 -3.21 -28.36
CA LYS A 68 4.57 -4.16 -28.56
C LYS A 68 4.12 -5.37 -29.39
N GLU A 69 2.96 -5.93 -29.07
CA GLU A 69 2.37 -7.05 -29.81
C GLU A 69 2.01 -6.69 -31.26
N GLU A 70 1.74 -5.40 -31.56
CA GLU A 70 1.50 -4.93 -32.93
C GLU A 70 2.80 -4.85 -33.75
N TRP A 71 3.94 -4.62 -33.09
CA TRP A 71 5.27 -4.58 -33.72
C TRP A 71 5.96 -5.94 -33.79
N GLU A 72 5.57 -6.89 -32.94
CA GLU A 72 6.10 -8.25 -32.93
C GLU A 72 5.20 -9.20 -33.73
N GLU A 73 5.78 -10.20 -34.41
CA GLU A 73 4.99 -11.22 -35.10
C GLU A 73 4.11 -12.01 -34.11
N PRO A 74 2.89 -12.43 -34.51
CA PRO A 74 2.00 -13.18 -33.65
C PRO A 74 2.68 -14.45 -33.15
N SER A 75 2.90 -14.52 -31.83
CA SER A 75 3.46 -15.70 -31.18
C SER A 75 2.57 -16.93 -31.41
N ALA A 76 3.18 -18.11 -31.58
CA ALA A 76 2.47 -19.36 -31.77
C ALA A 76 1.38 -19.58 -30.70
N CYS A 77 0.21 -20.06 -31.13
CA CYS A 77 -0.91 -20.34 -30.24
C CYS A 77 -0.49 -21.36 -29.17
N GLN A 78 -0.30 -20.88 -27.95
CA GLN A 78 0.14 -21.72 -26.84
C GLN A 78 -1.02 -22.60 -26.38
N ASN A 79 -0.76 -23.89 -26.12
CA ASN A 79 -1.78 -24.79 -25.62
C ASN A 79 -2.39 -24.24 -24.31
N CYS A 80 -3.71 -24.09 -24.27
CA CYS A 80 -4.41 -23.45 -23.15
C CYS A 80 -4.21 -24.17 -21.81
N ILE A 81 -4.05 -25.50 -21.83
CA ILE A 81 -3.80 -26.31 -20.63
C ILE A 81 -2.40 -26.05 -20.12
N GLU A 82 -1.40 -26.02 -21.01
CA GLU A 82 -0.01 -25.74 -20.66
C GLU A 82 0.14 -24.33 -20.06
N LEU A 83 -0.52 -23.34 -20.66
CA LEU A 83 -0.54 -21.97 -20.16
C LEU A 83 -1.15 -21.91 -18.75
N PHE A 84 -2.28 -22.59 -18.52
CA PHE A 84 -2.93 -22.62 -17.20
C PHE A 84 -2.02 -23.23 -16.12
N VAL A 85 -1.39 -24.38 -16.41
CA VAL A 85 -0.46 -25.04 -15.49
C VAL A 85 0.73 -24.12 -15.17
N LYS A 86 1.30 -23.47 -16.18
CA LYS A 86 2.41 -22.51 -16.03
C LYS A 86 2.00 -21.30 -15.18
N THR A 87 0.84 -20.69 -15.45
CA THR A 87 0.33 -19.56 -14.66
C THR A 87 0.14 -19.94 -13.19
N ARG A 88 -0.42 -21.12 -12.91
CA ARG A 88 -0.60 -21.59 -11.53
C ARG A 88 0.73 -21.80 -10.80
N GLN A 89 1.73 -22.35 -11.48
CA GLN A 89 3.08 -22.50 -10.90
C GLN A 89 3.74 -21.15 -10.65
N ASN A 90 3.59 -20.20 -11.59
CA ASN A 90 4.10 -18.84 -11.44
C ASN A 90 3.46 -18.12 -10.25
N MET A 91 2.14 -18.21 -10.08
CA MET A 91 1.44 -17.63 -8.92
C MET A 91 2.03 -18.09 -7.58
N ARG A 92 2.33 -19.39 -7.45
CA ARG A 92 2.91 -19.95 -6.22
C ARG A 92 4.29 -19.34 -5.94
N LYS A 93 5.17 -19.37 -6.95
CA LYS A 93 6.51 -18.77 -6.86
C LYS A 93 6.44 -17.27 -6.54
N MET A 94 5.56 -16.55 -7.21
CA MET A 94 5.36 -15.12 -6.99
C MET A 94 4.89 -14.82 -5.57
N ALA A 95 3.95 -15.62 -5.03
CA ALA A 95 3.49 -15.46 -3.66
C ALA A 95 4.63 -15.69 -2.65
N GLU A 96 5.48 -16.69 -2.87
CA GLU A 96 6.67 -16.96 -2.06
C GLU A 96 7.64 -15.78 -2.07
N TYR A 97 8.04 -15.31 -3.27
CA TYR A 97 8.93 -14.16 -3.43
C TYR A 97 8.34 -12.88 -2.85
N ALA A 98 7.05 -12.60 -3.10
CA ALA A 98 6.38 -11.43 -2.56
C ALA A 98 6.36 -11.43 -1.03
N THR A 99 6.13 -12.59 -0.43
CA THR A 99 6.14 -12.76 1.03
C THR A 99 7.55 -12.53 1.60
N GLU A 100 8.59 -13.05 0.94
CA GLU A 100 9.97 -12.83 1.36
C GLU A 100 10.39 -11.36 1.23
N ASN A 101 10.05 -10.72 0.11
CA ASN A 101 10.32 -9.31 -0.14
C ASN A 101 9.60 -8.42 0.88
N ASP A 102 8.33 -8.69 1.15
CA ASP A 102 7.54 -7.95 2.13
C ASP A 102 8.11 -8.11 3.55
N LYS A 103 8.58 -9.31 3.93
CA LYS A 103 9.30 -9.53 5.19
C LYS A 103 10.56 -8.67 5.28
N LYS A 104 11.41 -8.67 4.23
CA LYS A 104 12.63 -7.85 4.18
C LYS A 104 12.30 -6.35 4.23
N ALA A 105 11.28 -5.91 3.50
CA ALA A 105 10.84 -4.52 3.49
C ALA A 105 10.34 -4.08 4.86
N LYS A 106 9.52 -4.89 5.54
CA LYS A 106 9.04 -4.64 6.90
C LYS A 106 10.18 -4.58 7.91
N GLN A 107 11.16 -5.48 7.81
CA GLN A 107 12.36 -5.45 8.66
C GLN A 107 13.15 -4.15 8.48
N ARG A 108 13.42 -3.75 7.23
CA ARG A 108 14.08 -2.46 6.94
C ARG A 108 13.29 -1.28 7.51
N GLN A 109 11.98 -1.25 7.27
CA GLN A 109 11.12 -0.17 7.76
C GLN A 109 11.11 -0.10 9.29
N LYS A 110 11.10 -1.25 9.97
CA LYS A 110 11.21 -1.34 11.42
C LYS A 110 12.54 -0.74 11.91
N LEU A 111 13.67 -1.13 11.31
CA LEU A 111 14.98 -0.59 11.69
C LEU A 111 15.04 0.94 11.55
N TYR A 112 14.51 1.49 10.45
CA TYR A 112 14.44 2.94 10.26
C TYR A 112 13.54 3.64 11.29
N TYR A 113 12.40 3.03 11.62
CA TYR A 113 11.49 3.56 12.64
C TYR A 113 12.14 3.53 14.03
N ASP A 114 12.67 2.38 14.42
CA ASP A 114 13.27 2.15 15.74
C ASP A 114 14.48 3.07 15.97
N ARG A 115 15.24 3.42 14.93
CA ARG A 115 16.37 4.37 15.02
C ARG A 115 16.00 5.74 15.61
N LYS A 116 14.78 6.22 15.37
CA LYS A 116 14.30 7.53 15.87
C LYS A 116 13.29 7.39 17.01
N SER A 117 12.89 6.18 17.34
CA SER A 117 11.86 5.91 18.34
C SER A 117 12.43 6.00 19.75
N LYS A 118 11.70 6.66 20.65
CA LYS A 118 11.98 6.62 22.09
C LYS A 118 11.04 5.59 22.73
N ASN A 119 11.61 4.61 23.41
CA ASN A 119 10.82 3.59 24.10
C ASN A 119 10.21 4.19 25.38
N ARG A 120 9.01 4.77 25.25
CA ARG A 120 8.27 5.31 26.40
C ARG A 120 7.32 4.25 26.92
N LYS A 121 7.55 3.82 28.17
CA LYS A 121 6.66 2.92 28.89
C LYS A 121 5.82 3.75 29.85
N LEU A 122 4.51 3.54 29.81
CA LEU A 122 3.57 4.10 30.78
C LEU A 122 3.13 2.98 31.72
N GLU A 123 2.88 3.33 32.98
CA GLU A 123 2.39 2.39 33.98
C GLU A 123 0.94 2.72 34.34
N VAL A 124 0.17 1.70 34.73
CA VAL A 124 -1.20 1.89 35.23
C VAL A 124 -1.17 2.79 36.47
N GLY A 125 -2.08 3.77 36.52
CA GLY A 125 -2.10 4.81 37.54
C GLY A 125 -1.25 6.05 37.23
N GLN A 126 -0.44 6.04 36.17
CA GLN A 126 0.35 7.20 35.77
C GLN A 126 -0.52 8.30 35.16
N LYS A 127 -0.23 9.57 35.51
CA LYS A 127 -0.86 10.74 34.90
C LYS A 127 -0.20 11.10 33.57
N VAL A 128 -1.02 11.23 32.52
CA VAL A 128 -0.57 11.51 31.15
C VAL A 128 -1.41 12.60 30.50
N LEU A 129 -0.82 13.28 29.53
CA LEU A 129 -1.54 14.20 28.63
C LEU A 129 -1.85 13.47 27.33
N ILE A 130 -3.06 13.66 26.81
CA ILE A 130 -3.50 13.09 25.53
C ILE A 130 -3.61 14.22 24.52
N LEU A 131 -3.00 14.02 23.34
CA LEU A 131 -3.13 14.96 22.23
C LEU A 131 -4.44 14.67 21.49
N LEU A 132 -5.43 15.56 21.63
CA LEU A 132 -6.75 15.40 21.04
C LEU A 132 -7.03 16.50 20.01
N PRO A 133 -7.79 16.20 18.93
CA PRO A 133 -8.25 17.22 18.00
C PRO A 133 -9.07 18.28 18.74
N THR A 134 -8.95 19.53 18.31
CA THR A 134 -9.80 20.62 18.79
C THR A 134 -11.20 20.51 18.18
N HIS A 135 -12.21 20.96 18.92
CA HIS A 135 -13.60 20.97 18.43
C HIS A 135 -13.78 21.90 17.21
N THR A 136 -12.90 22.89 17.08
CA THR A 136 -12.94 23.89 16.01
C THR A 136 -12.27 23.43 14.72
N SER A 137 -11.28 22.53 14.78
CA SER A 137 -10.58 22.03 13.60
C SER A 137 -9.99 20.64 13.79
N LYS A 138 -10.29 19.74 12.85
CA LYS A 138 -9.68 18.40 12.78
C LYS A 138 -8.17 18.42 12.51
N LEU A 139 -7.64 19.56 12.04
CA LEU A 139 -6.22 19.72 11.73
C LEU A 139 -5.42 20.30 12.91
N LEU A 140 -6.09 20.81 13.94
CA LEU A 140 -5.46 21.36 15.12
C LEU A 140 -5.68 20.41 16.29
N ALA A 141 -4.60 20.02 16.97
CA ALA A 141 -4.67 19.20 18.17
C ALA A 141 -4.03 19.92 19.36
N SER A 142 -4.62 19.73 20.54
CA SER A 142 -4.17 20.33 21.80
C SER A 142 -3.95 19.24 22.85
N TRP A 143 -2.92 19.38 23.67
CA TRP A 143 -2.71 18.52 24.83
C TRP A 143 -3.81 18.76 25.87
N LYS A 144 -4.54 17.71 26.24
CA LYS A 144 -5.56 17.73 27.30
C LYS A 144 -5.17 16.78 28.43
N GLY A 145 -5.58 17.10 29.65
CA GLY A 145 -5.37 16.27 30.84
C GLY A 145 -5.04 17.10 32.10
N PRO A 146 -4.47 16.46 33.14
CA PRO A 146 -3.97 15.08 33.15
C PRO A 146 -5.06 14.01 33.24
N PHE A 147 -4.90 12.93 32.47
CA PHE A 147 -5.70 11.70 32.55
C PHE A 147 -4.89 10.59 33.23
N VAL A 148 -5.56 9.57 33.75
CA VAL A 148 -4.91 8.42 34.41
C VAL A 148 -4.97 7.20 33.49
N VAL A 149 -3.84 6.52 33.32
CA VAL A 149 -3.77 5.24 32.61
C VAL A 149 -4.50 4.18 33.43
N THR A 150 -5.49 3.53 32.83
CA THR A 150 -6.34 2.53 33.53
C THR A 150 -5.85 1.11 33.29
N ASP A 151 -5.49 0.79 32.05
CA ASP A 151 -5.04 -0.55 31.66
C ASP A 151 -3.89 -0.45 30.65
N LYS A 152 -3.19 -1.56 30.43
CA LYS A 152 -2.18 -1.67 29.37
C LYS A 152 -2.52 -2.84 28.46
N VAL A 153 -2.95 -2.54 27.24
CA VAL A 153 -3.41 -3.56 26.28
C VAL A 153 -2.26 -4.08 25.44
N SER A 154 -1.29 -3.23 25.10
CA SER A 154 -0.11 -3.61 24.30
C SER A 154 1.13 -2.80 24.72
N PRO A 155 2.33 -3.09 24.18
CA PRO A 155 3.51 -2.26 24.43
C PRO A 155 3.34 -0.78 24.07
N VAL A 156 2.38 -0.44 23.20
CA VAL A 156 2.11 0.91 22.69
C VAL A 156 0.67 1.39 22.92
N ASP A 157 -0.22 0.53 23.43
CA ASP A 157 -1.64 0.83 23.69
C ASP A 157 -1.92 0.74 25.20
N TYR A 158 -2.42 1.84 25.76
CA TYR A 158 -2.66 2.12 27.19
C TYR A 158 -4.02 2.81 27.36
#